data_AF-A0A926B789-F1
#
_entry.id   AF-A0A926B789-F1
#
_cell.length_a   1.000
_cell.length_b   1.000
_cell.length_c   1.000
_cell.angle_alpha   90.00
_cell.angle_beta   90.00
_cell.angle_gamma   90.00
#
_symmetry.space_group_name_H-M   'P 1'
#
loop_
_entity.id
_entity.type
_entity.pdbx_description
1 polymer ?
#
loop_
_entity_poly.entity_id
_entity_poly.type
_entity_poly.pdbx_seq_one_letter_code
_entity_poly.pdbx_strand_id
1 'polypeptide(L)'
;FKGLSDAPQLTLMADGNVKFGAQDLRTYNPAGKLLSTVVIPGGVKETTSVSPLDGRIVIGGEHHSPTGREPWRCPILNTHKPDGTLQYQLYDWGGQYVGLDNCRQVSDSVVRQVTHDKDGNILFYAWSDGGNSVMTTQPNDVRTGVGMRGLGMSTAGAGALSCVYLVRVEPKDFRVIGWTLWLATAAGKPNSAWVDALGQTDDGTICFAGRTAWGLTQTTNKLADGAPAAEYIAILSPDMSVARFSSSVPGAGVVRVGNKGGWGIASGTVQGKSRVLFLAGAAKESTQYETTTSTATMNAVQPKFGGGWSDGYAVLLELPPLATSGTEAAAVAAKPIRLTVPRQTVDAKKPDAAPASPGGTFYFTPTHPKWVTVDGEFRDVEGKMWPSFVYGKPVSGTCTMVNDVPQASLVVEGIRFCQNRGEQDRRILGELATGTGQKVTFTLSSVGPIQTESSKETDAKGKEVVKEMRFAVGKGTIEIAGKVTPVTPRCVFKLIKARDNTPDGVRVSAFMTVKGKDLGLKAPGAQGDMDIRFSFSGATTAEPPPKIKK
;
A
#
# COMPACT_ATOMS: atom_id res chain seq x y z
N PHE A 1 -0.39 -8.93 -32.07
CA PHE A 1 -1.05 -8.04 -31.09
C PHE A 1 -1.24 -8.82 -29.80
N LYS A 2 -0.52 -8.46 -28.72
CA LYS A 2 -0.87 -8.95 -27.37
C LYS A 2 -2.00 -8.05 -26.90
N GLY A 3 -3.23 -8.56 -26.94
CA GLY A 3 -4.46 -7.79 -26.75
C GLY A 3 -4.63 -7.27 -25.33
N LEU A 4 -5.55 -6.32 -25.20
CA LEU A 4 -5.92 -5.64 -23.96
C LEU A 4 -6.48 -6.65 -22.94
N SER A 5 -6.20 -6.48 -21.64
CA SER A 5 -6.98 -7.14 -20.58
C SER A 5 -8.36 -6.51 -20.42
N ASP A 6 -8.51 -5.27 -20.88
CA ASP A 6 -9.69 -4.43 -20.69
C ASP A 6 -10.30 -4.13 -22.07
N ALA A 7 -11.63 -4.10 -22.20
CA ALA A 7 -12.25 -3.58 -23.40
C ALA A 7 -11.77 -2.13 -23.62
N PRO A 8 -11.41 -1.74 -24.86
CA PRO A 8 -10.97 -0.37 -25.10
C PRO A 8 -12.10 0.59 -24.75
N GLN A 9 -11.79 1.60 -23.93
CA GLN A 9 -12.67 2.73 -23.73
C GLN A 9 -12.70 3.56 -25.02
N LEU A 10 -13.89 3.70 -25.56
CA LEU A 10 -14.17 4.51 -26.74
C LEU A 10 -14.77 5.83 -26.29
N THR A 11 -14.17 6.94 -26.71
CA THR A 11 -14.70 8.28 -26.44
C THR A 11 -14.82 9.07 -27.74
N LEU A 12 -16.05 9.45 -28.07
CA LEU A 12 -16.31 10.39 -29.16
C LEU A 12 -16.09 11.82 -28.64
N MET A 13 -15.19 12.55 -29.29
CA MET A 13 -14.87 13.93 -28.95
C MET A 13 -15.82 14.92 -29.64
N ALA A 14 -15.91 16.14 -29.11
CA ALA A 14 -16.80 17.18 -29.63
C ALA A 14 -16.49 17.59 -31.09
N ASP A 15 -15.25 17.38 -31.53
CA ASP A 15 -14.78 17.62 -32.90
C ASP A 15 -15.02 16.42 -33.85
N GLY A 16 -15.69 15.37 -33.37
CA GLY A 16 -15.97 14.15 -34.13
C GLY A 16 -14.84 13.13 -34.15
N ASN A 17 -13.67 13.44 -33.57
CA ASN A 17 -12.58 12.48 -33.44
C ASN A 17 -12.94 11.38 -32.42
N VAL A 18 -12.35 10.19 -32.59
CA VAL A 18 -12.56 9.03 -31.69
C VAL A 18 -11.26 8.72 -30.96
N LYS A 19 -11.32 8.72 -29.63
CA LYS A 19 -10.25 8.22 -28.75
C LYS A 19 -10.50 6.75 -28.41
N PHE A 20 -9.45 5.96 -28.52
CA PHE A 20 -9.38 4.58 -28.02
C PHE A 20 -8.36 4.56 -26.88
N GLY A 21 -8.84 4.36 -25.66
CA GLY A 21 -8.04 4.29 -24.45
C GLY A 21 -8.07 2.90 -23.82
N ALA A 22 -6.90 2.36 -23.50
CA ALA A 22 -6.74 1.24 -22.58
C ALA A 22 -5.29 1.20 -22.06
N GLN A 23 -4.45 0.31 -22.61
CA GLN A 23 -3.02 0.24 -22.28
C GLN A 23 -2.18 1.23 -23.10
N ASP A 24 -2.74 1.75 -24.19
CA ASP A 24 -2.28 2.92 -24.94
C ASP A 24 -3.47 3.88 -25.18
N LEU A 25 -3.19 5.06 -25.73
CA LEU A 25 -4.21 6.03 -26.09
C LEU A 25 -3.98 6.48 -27.53
N ARG A 26 -4.97 6.24 -28.39
CA ARG A 26 -4.94 6.59 -29.81
C ARG A 26 -6.12 7.48 -30.17
N THR A 27 -5.87 8.49 -30.99
CA THR A 27 -6.91 9.36 -31.53
C THR A 27 -7.01 9.17 -33.02
N TYR A 28 -8.23 8.94 -33.52
CA TYR A 28 -8.54 8.84 -34.94
C TYR A 28 -9.50 9.95 -35.34
N ASN A 29 -9.40 10.43 -36.58
CA ASN A 29 -10.39 11.33 -37.13
C ASN A 29 -11.64 10.58 -37.63
N PRO A 30 -12.73 11.28 -38.03
CA PRO A 30 -13.93 10.63 -38.56
C PRO A 30 -13.69 9.72 -39.77
N ALA A 31 -12.62 9.95 -40.53
CA ALA A 31 -12.22 9.12 -41.67
C ALA A 31 -11.34 7.91 -41.29
N GLY A 32 -11.11 7.67 -40.00
CA GLY A 32 -10.27 6.57 -39.50
C GLY A 32 -8.76 6.81 -39.62
N LYS A 33 -8.31 8.03 -39.94
CA LYS A 33 -6.89 8.39 -39.95
C LYS A 33 -6.40 8.58 -38.51
N LEU A 34 -5.32 7.89 -38.13
CA LEU A 34 -4.64 8.10 -36.86
C LEU A 34 -4.06 9.53 -36.79
N LEU A 35 -4.46 10.28 -35.77
CA LEU A 35 -4.01 11.64 -35.49
C LEU A 35 -2.89 11.68 -34.45
N SER A 36 -3.00 10.88 -33.39
CA SER A 36 -2.02 10.84 -32.30
C SER A 36 -2.00 9.50 -31.59
N THR A 37 -0.86 9.19 -30.96
CA THR A 37 -0.67 8.01 -30.11
C THR A 37 0.21 8.38 -28.91
N VAL A 38 -0.11 7.89 -27.72
CA VAL A 38 0.75 8.03 -26.54
C VAL A 38 1.78 6.90 -26.55
N VAL A 39 3.06 7.25 -26.45
CA VAL A 39 4.15 6.27 -26.43
C VAL A 39 4.39 5.79 -24.99
N ILE A 40 4.27 4.49 -24.78
CA ILE A 40 4.46 3.88 -23.46
C ILE A 40 5.93 3.55 -23.22
N PRO A 41 6.56 4.07 -22.14
CA PRO A 41 7.91 3.68 -21.73
C PRO A 41 8.01 2.16 -21.51
N GLY A 42 8.91 1.49 -22.25
CA GLY A 42 9.10 0.05 -22.15
C GLY A 42 7.99 -0.80 -22.79
N GLY A 43 7.08 -0.19 -23.55
CA GLY A 43 6.02 -0.85 -24.30
C GLY A 43 4.80 -1.22 -23.48
N VAL A 44 3.71 -1.55 -24.19
CA VAL A 44 2.41 -1.93 -23.65
C VAL A 44 2.48 -3.27 -22.89
N LYS A 45 1.97 -3.30 -21.66
CA LYS A 45 1.89 -4.48 -20.77
C LYS A 45 0.53 -4.55 -20.07
N GLU A 46 0.20 -5.73 -19.51
CA GLU A 46 -0.98 -5.95 -18.64
C GLU A 46 -1.04 -4.99 -17.43
N THR A 47 0.12 -4.50 -16.99
CA THR A 47 0.26 -3.55 -15.89
C THR A 47 0.35 -2.10 -16.34
N THR A 48 0.04 -1.80 -17.60
CA THR A 48 0.07 -0.43 -18.14
C THR A 48 -1.34 0.08 -18.38
N SER A 49 -1.59 1.35 -18.03
CA SER A 49 -2.79 2.06 -18.46
C SER A 49 -2.48 3.51 -18.81
N VAL A 50 -3.24 4.08 -19.74
CA VAL A 50 -3.19 5.50 -20.07
C VAL A 50 -4.52 6.15 -19.72
N SER A 51 -4.46 7.22 -18.94
CA SER A 51 -5.61 8.04 -18.58
C SER A 51 -6.25 8.63 -19.85
N PRO A 52 -7.56 8.44 -20.07
CA PRO A 52 -8.25 8.97 -21.23
C PRO A 52 -8.40 10.50 -21.19
N LEU A 53 -8.28 11.10 -19.99
CA LEU A 53 -8.49 12.52 -19.75
C LEU A 53 -7.26 13.35 -20.10
N ASP A 54 -6.11 13.01 -19.50
CA ASP A 54 -4.88 13.81 -19.55
C ASP A 54 -3.71 13.08 -20.23
N GLY A 55 -3.88 11.82 -20.65
CA GLY A 55 -2.81 11.03 -21.27
C GLY A 55 -1.74 10.54 -20.29
N ARG A 56 -1.95 10.70 -18.98
CA ARG A 56 -1.04 10.19 -17.94
C ARG A 56 -0.88 8.68 -18.08
N ILE A 57 0.34 8.20 -18.01
CA ILE A 57 0.64 6.78 -18.13
C ILE A 57 0.91 6.23 -16.72
N VAL A 58 0.35 5.07 -16.41
CA VAL A 58 0.62 4.37 -15.15
C VAL A 58 1.13 2.98 -15.47
N ILE A 59 2.23 2.59 -14.84
CA ILE A 59 2.89 1.30 -15.02
C ILE A 59 3.06 0.64 -13.65
N GLY A 60 2.31 -0.44 -13.43
CA GLY A 60 2.47 -1.34 -12.29
C GLY A 60 3.53 -2.41 -12.52
N GLY A 61 3.96 -3.04 -11.42
CA GLY A 61 4.76 -4.26 -11.44
C GLY A 61 5.39 -4.54 -10.09
N GLU A 62 6.59 -5.10 -10.14
CA GLU A 62 7.43 -5.38 -8.99
C GLU A 62 8.92 -5.24 -9.30
N HIS A 63 9.72 -5.13 -8.24
CA HIS A 63 11.13 -5.49 -8.27
C HIS A 63 11.49 -6.31 -7.02
N HIS A 64 12.66 -6.93 -7.02
CA HIS A 64 13.12 -7.71 -5.87
C HIS A 64 14.12 -6.89 -5.07
N SER A 65 13.82 -6.68 -3.79
CA SER A 65 14.69 -5.96 -2.87
C SER A 65 14.67 -6.67 -1.52
N PRO A 66 15.79 -7.25 -1.04
CA PRO A 66 15.79 -7.94 0.24
C PRO A 66 15.47 -6.98 1.40
N THR A 67 14.81 -7.49 2.43
CA THR A 67 14.48 -6.72 3.65
C THR A 67 15.67 -6.54 4.58
N GLY A 68 16.81 -7.16 4.24
CA GLY A 68 17.92 -7.39 5.15
C GLY A 68 17.71 -8.61 6.06
N ARG A 69 16.51 -9.21 6.05
CA ARG A 69 16.18 -10.45 6.80
C ARG A 69 15.68 -11.57 5.88
N GLU A 70 14.93 -11.22 4.85
CA GLU A 70 14.36 -12.16 3.87
C GLU A 70 14.36 -11.55 2.46
N PRO A 71 14.30 -12.36 1.38
CA PRO A 71 13.92 -11.88 0.05
C PRO A 71 12.55 -11.21 0.12
N TRP A 72 12.32 -10.20 -0.73
CA TRP A 72 11.01 -9.55 -0.79
C TRP A 72 10.73 -8.98 -2.18
N ARG A 73 9.49 -9.16 -2.62
CA ARG A 73 8.93 -8.58 -3.85
C ARG A 73 8.28 -7.25 -3.51
N CYS A 74 8.95 -6.17 -3.90
CA CYS A 74 8.47 -4.82 -3.75
C CYS A 74 7.48 -4.50 -4.87
N PRO A 75 6.22 -4.19 -4.57
CA PRO A 75 5.31 -3.69 -5.59
C PRO A 75 5.74 -2.28 -6.01
N ILE A 76 5.49 -1.95 -7.27
CA ILE A 76 5.69 -0.59 -7.78
C ILE A 76 4.47 -0.14 -8.58
N LEU A 77 4.19 1.16 -8.49
CA LEU A 77 3.24 1.84 -9.35
C LEU A 77 3.87 3.17 -9.76
N ASN A 78 4.40 3.20 -10.98
CA ASN A 78 5.03 4.39 -11.55
C ASN A 78 4.01 5.18 -12.34
N THR A 79 3.97 6.49 -12.13
CA THR A 79 3.19 7.41 -12.93
C THR A 79 4.13 8.19 -13.83
N HIS A 80 3.73 8.38 -15.09
CA HIS A 80 4.51 9.10 -16.09
C HIS A 80 3.62 10.15 -16.74
N LYS A 81 4.26 11.25 -17.16
CA LYS A 81 3.62 12.26 -17.99
C LYS A 81 3.28 11.66 -19.38
N PRO A 82 2.44 12.34 -20.19
CA PRO A 82 2.10 11.86 -21.53
C PRO A 82 3.30 11.69 -22.48
N ASP A 83 4.42 12.37 -22.21
CA ASP A 83 5.67 12.23 -22.95
C ASP A 83 6.52 11.01 -22.51
N GLY A 84 6.05 10.25 -21.53
CA GLY A 84 6.73 9.08 -20.98
C GLY A 84 7.74 9.38 -19.86
N THR A 85 7.98 10.64 -19.51
CA THR A 85 8.86 11.00 -18.40
C THR A 85 8.27 10.54 -17.06
N LEU A 86 9.09 9.92 -16.21
CA LEU A 86 8.65 9.45 -14.89
C LEU A 86 8.25 10.65 -14.02
N GLN A 87 6.99 10.67 -13.61
CA GLN A 87 6.44 11.68 -12.72
C GLN A 87 6.64 11.26 -11.27
N TYR A 88 6.00 10.20 -10.79
CA TYR A 88 6.13 9.76 -9.40
C TYR A 88 6.26 8.25 -9.26
N GLN A 89 7.01 7.82 -8.22
CA GLN A 89 7.04 6.43 -7.75
C GLN A 89 6.11 6.25 -6.56
N LEU A 90 5.21 5.28 -6.66
CA LEU A 90 4.27 4.91 -5.60
C LEU A 90 4.50 3.46 -5.18
N TYR A 91 4.28 3.14 -3.90
CA TYR A 91 4.57 1.86 -3.25
C TYR A 91 6.03 1.35 -3.27
N ASP A 92 6.97 2.10 -3.88
CA ASP A 92 8.39 1.73 -3.96
C ASP A 92 9.19 2.08 -2.68
N TRP A 93 9.01 1.28 -1.62
CA TRP A 93 9.51 1.59 -0.28
C TRP A 93 10.96 1.16 -0.01
N GLY A 94 11.56 0.34 -0.87
CA GLY A 94 12.87 -0.28 -0.61
C GLY A 94 12.80 -1.36 0.48
N GLY A 95 13.29 -2.56 0.17
CA GLY A 95 13.13 -3.73 1.04
C GLY A 95 13.67 -3.53 2.45
N GLN A 96 14.87 -2.98 2.59
CA GLN A 96 15.49 -2.78 3.89
C GLN A 96 14.70 -1.82 4.80
N TYR A 97 14.00 -0.85 4.22
CA TYR A 97 13.14 0.06 4.98
C TYR A 97 11.91 -0.69 5.50
N VAL A 98 11.19 -1.42 4.66
CA VAL A 98 10.03 -2.20 5.12
C VAL A 98 10.41 -3.34 6.07
N GLY A 99 11.67 -3.79 6.00
CA GLY A 99 12.29 -4.73 6.93
C GLY A 99 12.53 -4.20 8.35
N LEU A 100 12.46 -2.88 8.57
CA LEU A 100 12.55 -2.27 9.88
C LEU A 100 11.47 -2.83 10.81
N ASP A 101 11.83 -3.01 12.08
CA ASP A 101 10.94 -3.61 13.09
C ASP A 101 9.63 -2.84 13.31
N ASN A 102 9.59 -1.56 12.98
CA ASN A 102 8.39 -0.73 13.13
C ASN A 102 7.55 -0.64 11.85
N CYS A 103 8.00 -1.21 10.73
CA CYS A 103 7.25 -1.25 9.47
C CYS A 103 6.70 -2.65 9.23
N ARG A 104 7.57 -3.67 9.13
CA ARG A 104 7.28 -5.11 8.96
C ARG A 104 6.14 -5.46 7.98
N GLN A 105 5.89 -4.60 7.00
CA GLN A 105 4.99 -4.84 5.87
C GLN A 105 5.76 -5.59 4.77
N VAL A 106 6.10 -6.84 5.05
CA VAL A 106 7.05 -7.65 4.27
C VAL A 106 6.39 -8.80 3.51
N SER A 107 5.06 -8.83 3.39
CA SER A 107 4.42 -9.75 2.43
C SER A 107 4.89 -9.41 1.02
N ASP A 108 5.30 -10.42 0.26
CA ASP A 108 5.58 -10.28 -1.16
C ASP A 108 4.35 -9.70 -1.83
N SER A 109 4.53 -8.63 -2.59
CA SER A 109 3.41 -7.93 -3.21
C SER A 109 3.77 -7.49 -4.63
N VAL A 110 2.79 -7.57 -5.53
CA VAL A 110 2.98 -7.27 -6.96
C VAL A 110 1.74 -6.61 -7.52
N VAL A 111 1.88 -5.48 -8.21
CA VAL A 111 0.80 -4.91 -9.01
C VAL A 111 0.71 -5.71 -10.31
N ARG A 112 -0.46 -6.33 -10.57
CA ARG A 112 -0.64 -7.29 -11.66
C ARG A 112 -1.48 -6.76 -12.81
N GLN A 113 -2.36 -5.80 -12.54
CA GLN A 113 -3.14 -5.10 -13.56
C GLN A 113 -3.39 -3.68 -13.10
N VAL A 114 -3.39 -2.75 -14.05
CA VAL A 114 -3.68 -1.33 -13.83
C VAL A 114 -4.64 -0.87 -14.93
N THR A 115 -5.60 -0.03 -14.57
CA THR A 115 -6.54 0.62 -15.48
C THR A 115 -6.87 2.03 -14.97
N HIS A 116 -7.55 2.83 -15.77
CA HIS A 116 -8.10 4.12 -15.34
C HIS A 116 -9.62 4.08 -15.37
N ASP A 117 -10.24 4.73 -14.40
CA ASP A 117 -11.66 5.05 -14.51
C ASP A 117 -11.92 6.23 -15.43
N LYS A 118 -13.19 6.46 -15.74
CA LYS A 118 -13.66 7.58 -16.57
C LYS A 118 -13.24 8.96 -16.02
N ASP A 119 -12.99 9.06 -14.72
CA ASP A 119 -12.60 10.28 -14.01
C ASP A 119 -11.07 10.40 -13.92
N GLY A 120 -10.32 9.49 -14.54
CA GLY A 120 -8.86 9.47 -14.55
C GLY A 120 -8.23 8.95 -13.26
N ASN A 121 -9.01 8.37 -12.34
CA ASN A 121 -8.45 7.67 -11.18
C ASN A 121 -7.81 6.37 -11.58
N ILE A 122 -6.77 6.00 -10.84
CA ILE A 122 -6.00 4.79 -11.08
C ILE A 122 -6.68 3.65 -10.34
N LEU A 123 -7.12 2.64 -11.06
CA LEU A 123 -7.66 1.42 -10.49
C LEU A 123 -6.67 0.28 -10.76
N PHE A 124 -6.30 -0.46 -9.73
CA PHE A 124 -5.40 -1.59 -9.91
C PHE A 124 -5.74 -2.72 -8.94
N TYR A 125 -5.24 -3.92 -9.28
CA TYR A 125 -5.17 -5.00 -8.31
C TYR A 125 -3.72 -5.42 -8.07
N ALA A 126 -3.42 -5.71 -6.82
CA ALA A 126 -2.17 -6.28 -6.40
C ALA A 126 -2.39 -7.67 -5.79
N TRP A 127 -1.52 -8.61 -6.17
CA TRP A 127 -1.39 -9.90 -5.51
C TRP A 127 -0.43 -9.76 -4.33
N SER A 128 -0.68 -10.49 -3.25
CA SER A 128 0.28 -10.66 -2.16
C SER A 128 0.23 -12.05 -1.53
N ASP A 129 1.33 -12.49 -0.94
CA ASP A 129 1.40 -13.76 -0.20
C ASP A 129 0.89 -13.68 1.25
N GLY A 130 0.51 -12.49 1.72
CA GLY A 130 0.10 -12.26 3.10
C GLY A 130 -0.63 -10.93 3.38
N GLY A 131 -0.99 -10.75 4.65
CA GLY A 131 -1.73 -9.58 5.13
C GLY A 131 -0.87 -8.40 5.56
N ASN A 132 0.37 -8.65 5.93
CA ASN A 132 1.34 -7.61 6.26
C ASN A 132 1.95 -7.04 4.97
N SER A 133 1.10 -6.55 4.08
CA SER A 133 1.47 -5.95 2.80
C SER A 133 1.47 -4.42 2.90
N VAL A 134 2.36 -3.77 2.13
CA VAL A 134 2.36 -2.31 1.94
C VAL A 134 1.07 -1.82 1.26
N MET A 135 0.30 -2.70 0.61
CA MET A 135 -0.99 -2.37 -0.01
C MET A 135 -2.07 -1.95 1.00
N THR A 136 -1.81 -2.11 2.30
CA THR A 136 -2.70 -1.64 3.38
C THR A 136 -2.47 -0.16 3.75
N THR A 137 -1.57 0.52 3.05
CA THR A 137 -1.15 1.91 3.32
C THR A 137 -1.31 2.82 2.11
N GLN A 138 -1.18 4.13 2.36
CA GLN A 138 -1.19 5.13 1.29
C GLN A 138 0.03 4.94 0.38
N PRO A 139 -0.14 5.11 -0.96
CA PRO A 139 0.93 4.86 -1.94
C PRO A 139 2.21 5.67 -1.72
N ASN A 140 2.07 6.85 -1.12
CA ASN A 140 3.12 7.82 -0.82
C ASN A 140 3.42 7.96 0.69
N ASP A 141 2.78 7.16 1.55
CA ASP A 141 3.01 7.14 3.00
C ASP A 141 2.73 5.76 3.62
N VAL A 142 3.79 4.97 3.76
CA VAL A 142 3.79 3.62 4.36
C VAL A 142 3.41 3.58 5.84
N ARG A 143 3.33 4.72 6.54
CA ARG A 143 2.89 4.77 7.94
C ARG A 143 1.42 5.12 8.07
N THR A 144 0.81 5.62 6.99
CA THR A 144 -0.61 5.96 6.96
C THR A 144 -1.37 4.81 6.36
N GLY A 145 -2.17 4.12 7.17
CA GLY A 145 -3.13 3.14 6.67
C GLY A 145 -4.13 3.77 5.70
N VAL A 146 -4.71 2.99 4.79
CA VAL A 146 -5.73 3.50 3.85
C VAL A 146 -6.96 4.10 4.55
N GLY A 147 -7.19 3.77 5.82
CA GLY A 147 -8.24 4.35 6.67
C GLY A 147 -9.65 3.83 6.40
N MET A 148 -9.89 3.25 5.22
CA MET A 148 -11.14 2.61 4.83
C MET A 148 -11.10 1.11 5.11
N ARG A 149 -12.21 0.54 5.58
CA ARG A 149 -12.29 -0.89 5.90
C ARG A 149 -12.47 -1.78 4.65
N GLY A 150 -12.94 -1.22 3.54
CA GLY A 150 -13.43 -2.01 2.41
C GLY A 150 -14.53 -2.97 2.86
N LEU A 151 -14.51 -4.20 2.37
CA LEU A 151 -15.44 -5.27 2.78
C LEU A 151 -15.16 -5.83 4.20
N GLY A 152 -14.09 -5.37 4.86
CA GLY A 152 -13.74 -5.83 6.20
C GLY A 152 -13.22 -7.27 6.29
N MET A 153 -12.80 -7.84 5.16
CA MET A 153 -12.07 -9.10 5.11
C MET A 153 -10.71 -8.98 5.82
N SER A 154 -10.21 -10.08 6.36
CA SER A 154 -8.98 -10.12 7.15
C SER A 154 -8.16 -11.36 6.79
N THR A 155 -6.84 -11.26 6.89
CA THR A 155 -5.91 -12.40 6.78
C THR A 155 -5.60 -13.04 8.14
N ALA A 156 -6.22 -12.59 9.22
CA ALA A 156 -5.94 -13.10 10.55
C ALA A 156 -6.19 -14.62 10.64
N GLY A 157 -5.21 -15.35 11.18
CA GLY A 157 -5.27 -16.81 11.31
C GLY A 157 -4.95 -17.59 10.04
N ALA A 158 -4.59 -16.92 8.94
CA ALA A 158 -4.14 -17.57 7.74
C ALA A 158 -2.64 -17.96 7.79
N GLY A 159 -2.29 -19.02 7.05
CA GLY A 159 -0.91 -19.34 6.70
C GLY A 159 -0.48 -18.59 5.43
N ALA A 160 0.21 -19.29 4.52
CA ALA A 160 0.49 -18.74 3.19
C ALA A 160 -0.80 -18.62 2.36
N LEU A 161 -1.02 -17.47 1.72
CA LEU A 161 -2.22 -17.18 0.93
C LEU A 161 -1.85 -16.57 -0.44
N SER A 162 -2.84 -16.50 -1.33
CA SER A 162 -2.88 -15.49 -2.38
C SER A 162 -3.96 -14.47 -2.02
N CYS A 163 -3.52 -13.31 -1.56
CA CYS A 163 -4.36 -12.16 -1.22
C CYS A 163 -4.52 -11.24 -2.44
N VAL A 164 -5.73 -10.75 -2.66
CA VAL A 164 -6.02 -9.74 -3.67
C VAL A 164 -6.31 -8.41 -2.97
N TYR A 165 -5.53 -7.39 -3.28
CA TYR A 165 -5.83 -6.02 -2.91
C TYR A 165 -6.35 -5.27 -4.12
N LEU A 166 -7.60 -4.83 -4.08
CA LEU A 166 -8.18 -3.92 -5.06
C LEU A 166 -8.03 -2.50 -4.52
N VAL A 167 -7.45 -1.60 -5.32
CA VAL A 167 -7.08 -0.24 -4.87
C VAL A 167 -7.47 0.76 -5.97
N ARG A 168 -8.14 1.84 -5.57
CA ARG A 168 -8.48 2.99 -6.41
C ARG A 168 -7.82 4.24 -5.83
N VAL A 169 -7.03 4.94 -6.63
CA VAL A 169 -6.20 6.08 -6.24
C VAL A 169 -6.55 7.32 -7.05
N GLU A 170 -6.82 8.42 -6.37
CA GLU A 170 -7.06 9.72 -7.01
C GLU A 170 -5.73 10.34 -7.48
N PRO A 171 -5.63 10.78 -8.75
CA PRO A 171 -4.38 11.26 -9.35
C PRO A 171 -3.98 12.66 -8.88
N LYS A 172 -4.87 13.37 -8.19
CA LYS A 172 -4.63 14.73 -7.68
C LYS A 172 -3.59 14.73 -6.56
N ASP A 173 -3.80 13.88 -5.55
CA ASP A 173 -2.93 13.77 -4.36
C ASP A 173 -2.35 12.37 -4.14
N PHE A 174 -2.67 11.44 -5.06
CA PHE A 174 -2.29 10.03 -4.98
C PHE A 174 -2.76 9.35 -3.68
N ARG A 175 -3.98 9.73 -3.25
CA ARG A 175 -4.65 9.14 -2.10
C ARG A 175 -5.54 7.98 -2.54
N VAL A 176 -5.59 6.94 -1.72
CA VAL A 176 -6.56 5.86 -1.88
C VAL A 176 -7.95 6.41 -1.56
N ILE A 177 -8.87 6.27 -2.53
CA ILE A 177 -10.28 6.69 -2.43
C ILE A 177 -11.26 5.50 -2.45
N GLY A 178 -10.76 4.30 -2.74
CA GLY A 178 -11.51 3.05 -2.64
C GLY A 178 -10.54 1.88 -2.50
N TRP A 179 -10.86 0.94 -1.63
CA TRP A 179 -9.98 -0.20 -1.39
C TRP A 179 -10.69 -1.37 -0.74
N THR A 180 -10.31 -2.59 -1.10
CA THR A 180 -10.63 -3.77 -0.29
C THR A 180 -9.56 -4.84 -0.42
N LEU A 181 -9.42 -5.62 0.66
CA LEU A 181 -8.90 -6.98 0.58
C LEU A 181 -10.01 -7.90 0.08
N TRP A 182 -9.71 -8.72 -0.93
CA TRP A 182 -10.61 -9.73 -1.47
C TRP A 182 -10.02 -11.13 -1.28
N LEU A 183 -10.77 -12.00 -0.61
CA LEU A 183 -10.35 -13.34 -0.20
C LEU A 183 -11.55 -14.30 -0.19
N ALA A 184 -11.24 -15.58 -0.29
CA ALA A 184 -12.16 -16.64 0.09
C ALA A 184 -12.13 -16.85 1.61
N THR A 185 -13.14 -17.53 2.17
CA THR A 185 -13.19 -17.93 3.58
C THR A 185 -13.68 -19.36 3.72
N ALA A 186 -12.82 -20.28 4.14
CA ALA A 186 -13.18 -21.68 4.37
C ALA A 186 -13.18 -21.97 5.89
N ALA A 187 -14.29 -22.49 6.41
CA ALA A 187 -14.44 -22.82 7.84
C ALA A 187 -14.05 -21.67 8.78
N GLY A 188 -14.45 -20.43 8.43
CA GLY A 188 -14.15 -19.22 9.20
C GLY A 188 -12.69 -18.75 9.11
N LYS A 189 -11.85 -19.37 8.27
CA LYS A 189 -10.46 -18.97 8.05
C LYS A 189 -10.27 -18.36 6.66
N PRO A 190 -9.40 -17.34 6.52
CA PRO A 190 -9.15 -16.73 5.23
C PRO A 190 -8.48 -17.72 4.27
N ASN A 191 -8.80 -17.61 2.99
CA ASN A 191 -8.35 -18.51 1.94
C ASN A 191 -8.13 -17.73 0.62
N SER A 192 -7.43 -18.35 -0.32
CA SER A 192 -6.85 -17.66 -1.48
C SER A 192 -7.88 -17.22 -2.52
N ALA A 193 -7.61 -16.07 -3.15
CA ALA A 193 -8.32 -15.59 -4.33
C ALA A 193 -7.34 -15.04 -5.37
N TRP A 194 -7.81 -14.96 -6.61
CA TRP A 194 -7.10 -14.40 -7.76
C TRP A 194 -8.05 -13.55 -8.60
N VAL A 195 -7.50 -12.56 -9.29
CA VAL A 195 -8.21 -11.73 -10.26
C VAL A 195 -7.54 -11.92 -11.62
N ASP A 196 -8.35 -12.24 -12.62
CA ASP A 196 -7.92 -12.45 -14.00
C ASP A 196 -8.35 -11.26 -14.90
N ALA A 197 -9.40 -10.55 -14.51
CA ALA A 197 -9.92 -9.37 -15.21
C ALA A 197 -10.47 -8.35 -14.22
N LEU A 198 -10.26 -7.08 -14.52
CA LEU A 198 -10.69 -5.91 -13.74
C LEU A 198 -11.29 -4.90 -14.72
N GLY A 199 -12.38 -4.26 -14.30
CA GLY A 199 -13.06 -3.24 -15.07
C GLY A 199 -13.95 -2.41 -14.17
N GLN A 200 -14.69 -1.50 -14.79
CA GLN A 200 -15.56 -0.57 -14.09
C GLN A 200 -16.72 -0.14 -14.98
N THR A 201 -17.84 0.24 -14.39
CA THR A 201 -19.00 0.84 -15.06
C THR A 201 -18.99 2.37 -14.97
N ASP A 202 -19.86 3.02 -15.76
CA ASP A 202 -19.99 4.48 -15.81
C ASP A 202 -20.37 5.10 -14.45
N ASP A 203 -21.04 4.37 -13.55
CA ASP A 203 -21.35 4.83 -12.19
C ASP A 203 -20.20 4.64 -11.20
N GLY A 204 -19.02 4.21 -11.66
CA GLY A 204 -17.83 4.02 -10.86
C GLY A 204 -17.71 2.65 -10.18
N THR A 205 -18.71 1.79 -10.34
CA THR A 205 -18.75 0.45 -9.71
C THR A 205 -17.63 -0.43 -10.25
N ILE A 206 -16.96 -1.13 -9.34
CA ILE A 206 -15.79 -1.97 -9.67
C ILE A 206 -16.28 -3.37 -10.04
N CYS A 207 -15.87 -3.87 -11.19
CA CYS A 207 -16.22 -5.20 -11.70
C CYS A 207 -14.95 -6.02 -11.87
N PHE A 208 -14.93 -7.25 -11.37
CA PHE A 208 -13.78 -8.12 -11.57
C PHE A 208 -14.21 -9.58 -11.62
N ALA A 209 -13.35 -10.38 -12.23
CA ALA A 209 -13.54 -11.81 -12.38
C ALA A 209 -12.21 -12.52 -12.20
N GLY A 210 -12.27 -13.79 -11.78
CA GLY A 210 -11.06 -14.55 -11.55
C GLY A 210 -11.37 -15.92 -10.99
N ARG A 211 -10.51 -16.38 -10.09
CA ARG A 211 -10.58 -17.69 -9.46
C ARG A 211 -10.46 -17.59 -7.96
N THR A 212 -11.10 -18.51 -7.27
CA THR A 212 -11.09 -18.58 -5.81
C THR A 212 -10.80 -20.00 -5.35
N ALA A 213 -10.09 -20.10 -4.23
CA ALA A 213 -10.13 -21.31 -3.43
C ALA A 213 -11.53 -21.44 -2.79
N TRP A 214 -11.76 -22.53 -2.06
CA TRP A 214 -13.05 -22.76 -1.41
C TRP A 214 -13.45 -21.61 -0.46
N GLY A 215 -14.72 -21.22 -0.51
CA GLY A 215 -15.32 -20.27 0.42
C GLY A 215 -15.51 -18.85 -0.11
N LEU A 216 -15.73 -18.68 -1.41
CA LEU A 216 -16.14 -17.40 -1.99
C LEU A 216 -17.35 -16.83 -1.25
N THR A 217 -17.28 -15.55 -0.88
CA THR A 217 -18.46 -14.83 -0.39
C THR A 217 -19.39 -14.58 -1.57
N GLN A 218 -20.58 -15.19 -1.55
CA GLN A 218 -21.60 -15.03 -2.60
C GLN A 218 -22.76 -14.15 -2.11
N THR A 219 -23.31 -13.33 -2.99
CA THR A 219 -24.49 -12.50 -2.67
C THR A 219 -25.78 -13.32 -2.80
N THR A 220 -26.88 -12.82 -2.24
CA THR A 220 -28.19 -13.50 -2.26
C THR A 220 -28.74 -13.69 -3.68
N ASN A 221 -28.38 -12.79 -4.60
CA ASN A 221 -28.74 -12.81 -6.01
C ASN A 221 -27.73 -13.53 -6.92
N LYS A 222 -26.92 -14.46 -6.37
CA LYS A 222 -25.98 -15.29 -7.14
C LYS A 222 -26.65 -16.10 -8.25
N LEU A 223 -25.90 -16.49 -9.28
CA LEU A 223 -26.43 -17.18 -10.47
C LEU A 223 -26.88 -18.63 -10.19
N ALA A 224 -26.25 -19.29 -9.23
CA ALA A 224 -26.59 -20.66 -8.83
C ALA A 224 -26.20 -20.94 -7.37
N ASP A 225 -26.82 -21.97 -6.78
CA ASP A 225 -26.47 -22.50 -5.45
C ASP A 225 -25.28 -23.48 -5.48
N GLY A 226 -24.38 -23.32 -6.46
CA GLY A 226 -23.19 -24.15 -6.63
C GLY A 226 -22.14 -23.94 -5.53
N ALA A 227 -21.12 -24.80 -5.55
CA ALA A 227 -19.99 -24.70 -4.64
C ALA A 227 -19.37 -23.28 -4.68
N PRO A 228 -19.02 -22.67 -3.52
CA PRO A 228 -18.46 -21.33 -3.44
C PRO A 228 -16.96 -21.35 -3.76
N ALA A 229 -16.59 -21.84 -4.94
CA ALA A 229 -15.22 -22.08 -5.34
C ALA A 229 -15.06 -21.89 -6.86
N ALA A 230 -13.84 -22.07 -7.35
CA ALA A 230 -13.45 -22.00 -8.76
C ALA A 230 -13.59 -20.61 -9.37
N GLU A 231 -14.01 -20.51 -10.63
CA GLU A 231 -14.19 -19.23 -11.31
C GLU A 231 -15.33 -18.43 -10.70
N TYR A 232 -15.18 -17.11 -10.69
CA TYR A 232 -16.19 -16.20 -10.13
C TYR A 232 -16.21 -14.87 -10.86
N ILE A 233 -17.32 -14.17 -10.67
CA ILE A 233 -17.48 -12.75 -11.01
C ILE A 233 -17.96 -12.00 -9.77
N ALA A 234 -17.48 -10.76 -9.59
CA ALA A 234 -17.84 -9.91 -8.47
C ALA A 234 -17.97 -8.44 -8.90
N ILE A 235 -18.86 -7.73 -8.21
CA ILE A 235 -19.15 -6.32 -8.44
C ILE A 235 -19.24 -5.62 -7.09
N LEU A 236 -18.45 -4.56 -6.89
CA LEU A 236 -18.38 -3.79 -5.65
C LEU A 236 -18.75 -2.33 -5.89
N SER A 237 -19.25 -1.66 -4.86
CA SER A 237 -19.43 -0.21 -4.87
C SER A 237 -18.16 0.56 -5.27
N PRO A 238 -18.26 1.83 -5.72
CA PRO A 238 -17.10 2.60 -6.19
C PRO A 238 -15.95 2.75 -5.17
N ASP A 239 -16.28 2.70 -3.88
CA ASP A 239 -15.35 2.76 -2.74
C ASP A 239 -14.91 1.36 -2.23
N MET A 240 -15.46 0.31 -2.83
CA MET A 240 -15.25 -1.11 -2.52
C MET A 240 -15.71 -1.53 -1.11
N SER A 241 -16.61 -0.77 -0.48
CA SER A 241 -17.14 -1.10 0.86
C SER A 241 -18.34 -2.06 0.84
N VAL A 242 -19.00 -2.23 -0.30
CA VAL A 242 -20.21 -3.05 -0.45
C VAL A 242 -20.07 -4.02 -1.62
N ALA A 243 -20.31 -5.31 -1.38
CA ALA A 243 -20.48 -6.30 -2.43
C ALA A 243 -21.89 -6.22 -3.01
N ARG A 244 -22.01 -5.73 -4.25
CA ARG A 244 -23.28 -5.57 -4.98
C ARG A 244 -23.71 -6.88 -5.65
N PHE A 245 -22.73 -7.66 -6.09
CA PHE A 245 -22.92 -8.98 -6.67
C PHE A 245 -21.67 -9.81 -6.48
N SER A 246 -21.82 -11.09 -6.16
CA SER A 246 -20.74 -12.07 -6.19
C SER A 246 -21.33 -13.46 -6.39
N SER A 247 -20.85 -14.17 -7.39
CA SER A 247 -21.30 -15.53 -7.71
C SER A 247 -20.12 -16.37 -8.15
N SER A 248 -20.03 -17.60 -7.65
CA SER A 248 -19.22 -18.60 -8.34
C SER A 248 -19.88 -18.96 -9.66
N VAL A 249 -19.04 -19.25 -10.65
CA VAL A 249 -19.43 -19.70 -11.98
C VAL A 249 -18.48 -20.83 -12.39
N PRO A 250 -18.48 -21.97 -11.68
CA PRO A 250 -17.53 -23.05 -11.96
C PRO A 250 -17.63 -23.49 -13.41
N GLY A 251 -16.49 -23.69 -14.08
CA GLY A 251 -16.48 -24.13 -15.48
C GLY A 251 -16.70 -23.03 -16.51
N ALA A 252 -16.93 -21.79 -16.09
CA ALA A 252 -16.59 -20.63 -16.93
C ALA A 252 -15.08 -20.35 -16.85
N GLY A 253 -14.57 -19.44 -17.68
CA GLY A 253 -13.15 -19.05 -17.67
C GLY A 253 -12.16 -20.10 -18.17
N VAL A 254 -12.64 -21.22 -18.70
CA VAL A 254 -11.80 -22.36 -19.14
C VAL A 254 -10.97 -22.05 -20.38
N VAL A 255 -11.39 -21.05 -21.17
CA VAL A 255 -10.63 -20.52 -22.31
C VAL A 255 -10.27 -19.06 -22.05
N ARG A 256 -9.05 -18.71 -22.46
CA ARG A 256 -8.57 -17.34 -22.43
C ARG A 256 -9.27 -16.51 -23.50
N VAL A 257 -10.10 -15.57 -23.07
CA VAL A 257 -10.75 -14.59 -23.94
C VAL A 257 -9.98 -13.27 -24.02
N GLY A 258 -8.98 -13.07 -23.15
CA GLY A 258 -8.06 -11.93 -23.16
C GLY A 258 -6.59 -12.34 -23.08
N ASN A 259 -5.70 -11.38 -22.82
CA ASN A 259 -4.28 -11.67 -22.62
C ASN A 259 -4.07 -12.35 -21.27
N LYS A 260 -4.12 -13.69 -21.29
CA LYS A 260 -3.96 -14.65 -20.17
C LYS A 260 -5.16 -14.83 -19.23
N GLY A 261 -6.09 -13.89 -19.16
CA GLY A 261 -7.31 -14.00 -18.35
C GLY A 261 -8.39 -14.89 -18.97
N GLY A 262 -9.10 -15.64 -18.13
CA GLY A 262 -10.28 -16.44 -18.53
C GLY A 262 -11.54 -15.60 -18.76
N TRP A 263 -11.49 -14.30 -18.45
CA TRP A 263 -12.63 -13.39 -18.48
C TRP A 263 -12.31 -12.12 -19.27
N GLY A 264 -13.33 -11.57 -19.91
CA GLY A 264 -13.37 -10.22 -20.45
C GLY A 264 -14.53 -9.46 -19.79
N ILE A 265 -14.34 -8.16 -19.58
CA ILE A 265 -15.34 -7.29 -18.96
C ILE A 265 -15.59 -6.10 -19.87
N ALA A 266 -16.86 -5.82 -20.13
CA ALA A 266 -17.31 -4.60 -20.79
C ALA A 266 -18.47 -4.01 -19.99
N SER A 267 -18.63 -2.69 -20.03
CA SER A 267 -19.67 -1.99 -19.30
C SER A 267 -20.23 -0.85 -20.13
N GLY A 268 -21.38 -0.34 -19.73
CA GLY A 268 -21.94 0.88 -20.30
C GLY A 268 -23.36 1.13 -19.85
N THR A 269 -23.88 2.27 -20.26
CA THR A 269 -25.26 2.67 -19.96
C THR A 269 -26.18 2.32 -21.13
N VAL A 270 -27.22 1.53 -20.88
CA VAL A 270 -28.25 1.19 -21.87
C VAL A 270 -29.60 1.64 -21.34
N GLN A 271 -30.29 2.54 -22.06
CA GLN A 271 -31.57 3.10 -21.66
C GLN A 271 -31.54 3.72 -20.25
N GLY A 272 -30.46 4.43 -19.93
CA GLY A 272 -30.26 5.07 -18.62
C GLY A 272 -29.89 4.13 -17.48
N LYS A 273 -29.67 2.84 -17.76
CA LYS A 273 -29.30 1.84 -16.74
C LYS A 273 -27.88 1.35 -16.94
N SER A 274 -27.12 1.35 -15.85
CA SER A 274 -25.76 0.80 -15.83
C SER A 274 -25.80 -0.71 -16.04
N ARG A 275 -25.02 -1.22 -17.00
CA ARG A 275 -24.91 -2.64 -17.31
C ARG A 275 -23.45 -3.05 -17.38
N VAL A 276 -23.21 -4.30 -17.03
CA VAL A 276 -21.90 -4.96 -17.18
C VAL A 276 -22.08 -6.31 -17.85
N LEU A 277 -21.21 -6.58 -18.82
CA LEU A 277 -21.07 -7.84 -19.53
C LEU A 277 -19.78 -8.52 -19.08
N PHE A 278 -19.91 -9.71 -18.52
CA PHE A 278 -18.80 -10.65 -18.33
C PHE A 278 -18.84 -11.67 -19.47
N LEU A 279 -17.70 -11.88 -20.13
CA LEU A 279 -17.54 -12.84 -21.21
C LEU A 279 -16.43 -13.82 -20.86
N ALA A 280 -16.64 -15.10 -21.12
CA ALA A 280 -15.63 -16.15 -20.95
C ALA A 280 -15.86 -17.30 -21.94
N GLY A 281 -14.88 -18.19 -22.07
CA GLY A 281 -15.17 -19.56 -22.52
C GLY A 281 -15.78 -20.38 -21.39
N ALA A 282 -16.55 -21.42 -21.71
CA ALA A 282 -17.11 -22.34 -20.73
C ALA A 282 -17.00 -23.81 -21.12
N ALA A 283 -17.04 -24.65 -20.09
CA ALA A 283 -17.29 -26.08 -20.17
C ALA A 283 -18.62 -26.39 -19.48
N LYS A 284 -19.14 -27.60 -19.65
CA LYS A 284 -20.37 -28.06 -18.99
C LYS A 284 -20.25 -28.10 -17.46
N GLU A 285 -19.08 -28.46 -16.96
CA GLU A 285 -18.79 -28.66 -15.55
C GLU A 285 -17.31 -28.45 -15.27
N SER A 286 -16.98 -28.22 -14.00
CA SER A 286 -15.61 -28.14 -13.51
C SER A 286 -15.46 -28.97 -12.25
N THR A 287 -14.33 -29.66 -12.12
CA THR A 287 -13.99 -30.43 -10.92
C THR A 287 -12.96 -29.67 -10.11
N GLN A 288 -13.33 -29.31 -8.89
CA GLN A 288 -12.42 -28.67 -7.93
C GLN A 288 -12.59 -29.31 -6.57
N TYR A 289 -11.48 -29.63 -5.89
CA TYR A 289 -11.50 -30.31 -4.59
C TYR A 289 -12.39 -31.56 -4.59
N GLU A 290 -12.21 -32.41 -5.62
CA GLU A 290 -12.99 -33.66 -5.82
C GLU A 290 -14.51 -33.45 -6.00
N THR A 291 -14.96 -32.20 -6.09
CA THR A 291 -16.36 -31.85 -6.32
C THR A 291 -16.54 -31.37 -7.76
N THR A 292 -17.30 -32.12 -8.54
CA THR A 292 -17.74 -31.69 -9.88
C THR A 292 -18.99 -30.83 -9.76
N THR A 293 -18.90 -29.58 -10.20
CA THR A 293 -20.03 -28.64 -10.21
C THR A 293 -20.37 -28.28 -11.64
N SER A 294 -21.65 -28.37 -12.00
CA SER A 294 -22.13 -27.92 -13.31
C SER A 294 -22.02 -26.40 -13.42
N THR A 295 -21.69 -25.94 -14.62
CA THR A 295 -21.62 -24.50 -14.93
C THR A 295 -23.00 -23.88 -14.82
N ALA A 296 -23.12 -22.85 -13.98
CA ALA A 296 -24.38 -22.16 -13.76
C ALA A 296 -24.93 -21.62 -15.08
N THR A 297 -26.19 -21.90 -15.41
CA THR A 297 -26.86 -21.32 -16.58
C THR A 297 -28.18 -20.68 -16.16
N MET A 298 -28.47 -19.51 -16.69
CA MET A 298 -29.71 -18.78 -16.45
C MET A 298 -30.16 -18.19 -17.79
N ASN A 299 -31.37 -18.56 -18.24
CA ASN A 299 -31.92 -18.12 -19.54
C ASN A 299 -30.95 -18.35 -20.72
N ALA A 300 -30.30 -19.53 -20.76
CA ALA A 300 -29.31 -19.82 -21.79
C ALA A 300 -29.93 -19.82 -23.19
N VAL A 301 -29.26 -19.15 -24.14
CA VAL A 301 -29.65 -19.13 -25.56
C VAL A 301 -29.54 -20.52 -26.19
N GLN A 302 -28.54 -21.30 -25.77
CA GLN A 302 -28.38 -22.70 -26.15
C GLN A 302 -28.94 -23.64 -25.07
N PRO A 303 -29.68 -24.70 -25.44
CA PRO A 303 -30.30 -25.60 -24.47
C PRO A 303 -29.30 -26.53 -23.77
N LYS A 304 -28.13 -26.74 -24.37
CA LYS A 304 -27.04 -27.58 -23.85
C LYS A 304 -25.70 -26.96 -24.25
N PHE A 305 -24.65 -27.31 -23.53
CA PHE A 305 -23.28 -27.05 -23.94
C PHE A 305 -22.99 -27.81 -25.24
N GLY A 306 -22.41 -27.12 -26.23
CA GLY A 306 -21.98 -27.72 -27.50
C GLY A 306 -20.79 -28.67 -27.31
N GLY A 307 -20.07 -28.53 -26.19
CA GLY A 307 -18.94 -29.38 -25.81
C GLY A 307 -17.58 -28.80 -26.24
N GLY A 308 -16.51 -29.32 -25.64
CA GLY A 308 -15.15 -28.85 -25.90
C GLY A 308 -14.89 -27.46 -25.31
N TRP A 309 -13.91 -26.75 -25.89
CA TRP A 309 -13.46 -25.42 -25.45
C TRP A 309 -14.09 -24.28 -26.27
N SER A 310 -15.08 -24.59 -27.11
CA SER A 310 -15.71 -23.62 -28.04
C SER A 310 -16.96 -22.94 -27.48
N ASP A 311 -17.50 -23.41 -26.35
CA ASP A 311 -18.68 -22.79 -25.75
C ASP A 311 -18.32 -21.43 -25.15
N GLY A 312 -19.11 -20.41 -25.47
CA GLY A 312 -19.04 -19.09 -24.87
C GLY A 312 -19.97 -18.98 -23.67
N TYR A 313 -19.58 -18.18 -22.69
CA TYR A 313 -20.38 -17.83 -21.53
C TYR A 313 -20.46 -16.32 -21.39
N ALA A 314 -21.68 -15.80 -21.39
CA ALA A 314 -21.94 -14.37 -21.27
C ALA A 314 -22.91 -14.13 -20.11
N VAL A 315 -22.54 -13.23 -19.20
CA VAL A 315 -23.42 -12.74 -18.15
C VAL A 315 -23.60 -11.25 -18.34
N LEU A 316 -24.82 -10.85 -18.70
CA LEU A 316 -25.21 -9.44 -18.74
C LEU A 316 -25.99 -9.12 -17.47
N LEU A 317 -25.44 -8.24 -16.64
CA LEU A 317 -26.07 -7.79 -15.40
C LEU A 317 -26.51 -6.34 -15.56
N GLU A 318 -27.78 -6.08 -15.25
CA GLU A 318 -28.29 -4.74 -15.01
C GLU A 318 -28.02 -4.38 -13.55
N LEU A 319 -27.26 -3.31 -13.33
CA LEU A 319 -26.92 -2.87 -11.98
C LEU A 319 -28.04 -1.95 -11.48
N PRO A 320 -28.54 -2.15 -10.24
CA PRO A 320 -29.46 -1.19 -9.66
C PRO A 320 -28.78 0.19 -9.59
N PRO A 321 -29.52 1.30 -9.50
CA PRO A 321 -28.90 2.57 -9.15
C PRO A 321 -28.06 2.40 -7.89
N LEU A 322 -26.92 3.10 -7.82
CA LEU A 322 -26.25 3.23 -6.53
C LEU A 322 -27.26 3.83 -5.57
N ALA A 323 -27.44 3.17 -4.42
CA ALA A 323 -28.16 3.83 -3.33
C ALA A 323 -27.48 5.20 -3.17
N THR A 324 -28.28 6.27 -3.21
CA THR A 324 -27.81 7.60 -2.83
C THR A 324 -27.40 7.50 -1.38
N SER A 325 -26.19 7.02 -1.12
CA SER A 325 -25.52 7.16 0.15
C SER A 325 -25.53 8.66 0.40
N GLY A 326 -26.29 9.08 1.41
CA GLY A 326 -26.50 10.50 1.70
C GLY A 326 -25.15 11.16 1.84
N THR A 327 -24.81 12.03 0.88
CA THR A 327 -23.45 12.56 0.67
C THR A 327 -22.43 11.44 0.46
N GLU A 328 -21.83 11.38 -0.74
CA GLU A 328 -20.50 10.77 -0.88
C GLU A 328 -19.69 11.32 0.30
N ALA A 329 -19.37 10.47 1.27
CA ALA A 329 -18.79 10.92 2.52
C ALA A 329 -17.47 11.54 2.12
N ALA A 330 -17.44 12.88 2.00
CA ALA A 330 -16.31 13.62 1.50
C ALA A 330 -15.12 13.08 2.26
N ALA A 331 -14.21 12.41 1.54
CA ALA A 331 -13.15 11.62 2.16
C ALA A 331 -12.57 12.47 3.27
N VAL A 332 -12.88 12.10 4.53
CA VAL A 332 -12.60 12.98 5.67
C VAL A 332 -11.12 13.23 5.59
N ALA A 333 -10.74 14.47 5.25
CA ALA A 333 -9.37 14.78 4.91
C ALA A 333 -8.54 14.30 6.09
N ALA A 334 -7.77 13.22 5.87
CA ALA A 334 -7.07 12.57 6.95
C ALA A 334 -6.24 13.65 7.64
N LYS A 335 -6.50 13.86 8.94
CA LYS A 335 -5.74 14.85 9.69
C LYS A 335 -4.26 14.53 9.53
N PRO A 336 -3.40 15.52 9.29
CA PRO A 336 -1.97 15.30 9.19
C PRO A 336 -1.49 14.47 10.38
N ILE A 337 -0.78 13.37 10.11
CA ILE A 337 -0.20 12.56 11.19
C ILE A 337 0.94 13.37 11.80
N ARG A 338 0.75 13.77 13.05
CA ARG A 338 1.81 14.38 13.86
C ARG A 338 2.75 13.30 14.37
N LEU A 339 4.06 13.52 14.31
CA LEU A 339 5.02 12.62 14.97
C LEU A 339 5.13 13.01 16.43
N THR A 340 4.20 12.51 17.22
CA THR A 340 4.25 12.67 18.67
C THR A 340 4.93 11.50 19.32
N VAL A 341 5.60 11.78 20.43
CA VAL A 341 6.12 10.76 21.34
C VAL A 341 4.96 9.82 21.76
N PRO A 342 5.13 8.48 21.67
CA PRO A 342 4.08 7.55 22.02
C PRO A 342 3.67 7.68 23.49
N ARG A 343 2.37 7.78 23.74
CA ARG A 343 1.79 7.77 25.08
C ARG A 343 1.29 6.36 25.42
N GLN A 344 1.56 5.91 26.63
CA GLN A 344 1.11 4.61 27.14
C GLN A 344 -0.05 4.80 28.10
N THR A 345 -1.08 3.96 27.99
CA THR A 345 -2.16 3.93 28.98
C THR A 345 -1.60 3.36 30.28
N VAL A 346 -1.79 4.10 31.37
CA VAL A 346 -1.43 3.62 32.71
C VAL A 346 -2.52 2.65 33.17
N ASP A 347 -2.16 1.39 33.32
CA ASP A 347 -3.06 0.42 33.96
C ASP A 347 -2.77 0.40 35.46
N ALA A 348 -3.63 1.07 36.24
CA ALA A 348 -3.49 1.14 37.69
C ALA A 348 -3.46 -0.23 38.39
N LYS A 349 -3.90 -1.31 37.72
CA LYS A 349 -3.90 -2.67 38.27
C LYS A 349 -2.64 -3.46 37.94
N LYS A 350 -1.81 -2.99 37.02
CA LYS A 350 -0.57 -3.67 36.64
C LYS A 350 0.59 -2.91 37.27
N PRO A 351 1.29 -3.48 38.27
CA PRO A 351 2.45 -2.82 38.82
C PRO A 351 3.42 -2.47 37.68
N ASP A 352 4.02 -1.28 37.76
CA ASP A 352 5.03 -0.86 36.80
C ASP A 352 6.04 -1.99 36.62
N ALA A 353 6.36 -2.31 35.37
CA ALA A 353 7.38 -3.29 35.09
C ALA A 353 8.63 -2.88 35.88
N ALA A 354 9.12 -3.81 36.73
CA ALA A 354 10.27 -3.56 37.57
C ALA A 354 11.38 -2.88 36.75
N PRO A 355 12.05 -1.86 37.30
CA PRO A 355 13.11 -1.14 36.60
C PRO A 355 14.10 -2.14 36.02
N ALA A 356 14.52 -1.89 34.79
CA ALA A 356 15.42 -2.82 34.12
C ALA A 356 16.70 -2.93 34.94
N SER A 357 17.17 -4.15 35.16
CA SER A 357 18.38 -4.42 35.95
C SER A 357 19.54 -3.51 35.51
N PRO A 358 20.43 -3.11 36.44
CA PRO A 358 21.28 -1.93 36.28
C PRO A 358 22.39 -2.12 35.22
N GLY A 359 22.72 -1.06 34.48
CA GLY A 359 24.08 -0.83 33.97
C GLY A 359 24.42 -1.32 32.57
N GLY A 360 23.47 -1.84 31.78
CA GLY A 360 23.74 -2.27 30.41
C GLY A 360 24.23 -1.12 29.52
N THR A 361 25.39 -1.31 28.88
CA THR A 361 25.84 -0.46 27.76
C THR A 361 25.41 -1.10 26.45
N PHE A 362 24.74 -0.31 25.62
CA PHE A 362 24.30 -0.69 24.29
C PHE A 362 25.15 0.02 23.24
N TYR A 363 25.57 -0.73 22.24
CA TYR A 363 26.45 -0.27 21.17
C TYR A 363 25.65 -0.09 19.87
N PHE A 364 25.91 1.02 19.19
CA PHE A 364 25.33 1.34 17.90
C PHE A 364 26.45 1.31 16.87
N THR A 365 26.49 0.25 16.07
CA THR A 365 27.61 0.03 15.14
C THR A 365 27.11 -0.11 13.69
N PRO A 366 27.92 0.31 12.71
CA PRO A 366 27.55 0.20 11.29
C PRO A 366 27.57 -1.25 10.79
N THR A 367 28.18 -2.16 11.55
CA THR A 367 28.38 -3.57 11.18
C THR A 367 27.40 -4.51 11.89
N HIS A 368 26.80 -4.10 13.01
CA HIS A 368 25.90 -4.93 13.80
C HIS A 368 24.68 -4.13 14.32
N PRO A 369 23.44 -4.63 14.12
CA PRO A 369 23.08 -5.86 13.40
C PRO A 369 23.28 -5.74 11.87
N LYS A 370 23.11 -6.86 11.15
CA LYS A 370 23.36 -6.91 9.70
C LYS A 370 22.34 -6.10 8.88
N TRP A 371 21.12 -5.96 9.39
CA TRP A 371 20.04 -5.21 8.76
C TRP A 371 20.12 -3.71 9.09
N VAL A 372 19.37 -2.91 8.32
CA VAL A 372 19.19 -1.47 8.56
C VAL A 372 18.48 -1.26 9.89
N THR A 373 18.96 -0.34 10.72
CA THR A 373 18.30 -0.02 11.99
C THR A 373 17.86 1.43 12.11
N VAL A 374 18.34 2.32 11.23
CA VAL A 374 17.94 3.74 11.23
C VAL A 374 16.68 3.92 10.41
N ASP A 375 15.70 4.57 11.02
CA ASP A 375 14.42 5.00 10.47
C ASP A 375 14.26 6.49 10.72
N GLY A 376 14.49 7.30 9.68
CA GLY A 376 14.25 8.74 9.69
C GLY A 376 12.95 9.06 8.97
N GLU A 377 12.08 9.80 9.63
CA GLU A 377 10.77 10.18 9.13
C GLU A 377 10.58 11.69 9.28
N PHE A 378 10.18 12.34 8.19
CA PHE A 378 9.97 13.78 8.09
C PHE A 378 8.54 14.03 7.63
N ARG A 379 7.79 14.81 8.40
CA ARG A 379 6.40 15.15 8.13
C ARG A 379 6.17 16.64 8.19
N ASP A 380 5.42 17.14 7.23
CA ASP A 380 4.87 18.48 7.27
C ASP A 380 3.70 18.46 8.26
N VAL A 381 3.75 19.34 9.26
CA VAL A 381 2.72 19.46 10.30
C VAL A 381 1.35 19.79 9.70
N GLU A 382 1.34 20.54 8.59
CA GLU A 382 0.11 20.95 7.91
C GLU A 382 -0.38 19.90 6.91
N GLY A 383 0.43 18.89 6.60
CA GLY A 383 0.11 17.81 5.67
C GLY A 383 -0.08 18.26 4.21
N LYS A 384 0.52 19.38 3.82
CA LYS A 384 0.56 19.88 2.43
C LYS A 384 1.58 19.11 1.60
N MET A 385 2.67 18.67 2.21
CA MET A 385 3.72 17.88 1.56
C MET A 385 3.65 16.41 1.95
N TRP A 386 4.05 15.54 1.03
CA TRP A 386 4.26 14.12 1.30
C TRP A 386 5.43 13.91 2.25
N PRO A 387 5.33 12.92 3.14
CA PRO A 387 6.42 12.59 4.02
C PRO A 387 7.66 12.12 3.23
N SER A 388 8.82 12.32 3.84
CA SER A 388 10.08 11.76 3.37
C SER A 388 10.60 10.75 4.38
N PHE A 389 11.08 9.63 3.87
CA PHE A 389 11.63 8.55 4.67
C PHE A 389 13.05 8.30 4.25
N VAL A 390 13.94 8.31 5.23
CA VAL A 390 15.35 8.00 5.07
C VAL A 390 15.70 6.82 5.95
N TYR A 391 16.63 6.00 5.49
CA TYR A 391 17.08 4.86 6.25
C TYR A 391 18.54 4.54 6.00
N GLY A 392 19.10 3.78 6.91
CA GLY A 392 20.51 3.43 6.85
C GLY A 392 20.94 2.59 8.04
N LYS A 393 22.24 2.60 8.26
CA LYS A 393 22.85 1.97 9.42
C LYS A 393 23.28 3.07 10.39
N PRO A 394 23.26 2.78 11.70
CA PRO A 394 23.76 3.72 12.68
C PRO A 394 25.27 3.83 12.46
N VAL A 395 25.82 5.02 12.68
CA VAL A 395 27.21 5.29 12.32
C VAL A 395 28.14 5.04 13.49
N SER A 396 27.76 5.45 14.70
CA SER A 396 28.51 5.15 15.91
C SER A 396 27.78 5.60 17.17
N GLY A 397 28.19 5.04 18.31
CA GLY A 397 27.89 5.59 19.62
C GLY A 397 27.47 4.54 20.65
N THR A 398 27.19 5.01 21.86
CA THR A 398 26.76 4.18 22.98
C THR A 398 25.57 4.78 23.70
N CYS A 399 24.79 3.91 24.34
CA CYS A 399 23.77 4.29 25.31
C CYS A 399 23.98 3.42 26.55
N THR A 400 24.24 4.04 27.70
CA THR A 400 24.37 3.33 28.98
C THR A 400 23.18 3.69 29.87
N MET A 401 22.53 2.69 30.45
CA MET A 401 21.44 2.90 31.41
C MET A 401 22.00 2.85 32.83
N VAL A 402 22.13 4.01 33.48
CA VAL A 402 22.64 4.12 34.86
C VAL A 402 21.49 4.56 35.77
N ASN A 403 21.03 3.67 36.65
CA ASN A 403 19.88 3.94 37.56
C ASN A 403 18.65 4.47 36.81
N ASP A 404 18.27 3.82 35.71
CA ASP A 404 17.21 4.24 34.76
C ASP A 404 17.40 5.61 34.09
N VAL A 405 18.55 6.25 34.27
CA VAL A 405 18.92 7.46 33.55
C VAL A 405 19.74 7.06 32.32
N PRO A 406 19.22 7.28 31.10
CA PRO A 406 19.98 7.02 29.90
C PRO A 406 21.14 8.03 29.80
N GLN A 407 22.31 7.54 29.42
CA GLN A 407 23.45 8.34 29.00
C GLN A 407 23.78 7.94 27.57
N ALA A 408 23.44 8.79 26.61
CA ALA A 408 23.55 8.47 25.19
C ALA A 408 24.34 9.55 24.43
N SER A 409 25.30 9.11 23.63
CA SER A 409 26.04 9.93 22.66
C SER A 409 26.14 9.16 21.35
N LEU A 410 25.41 9.61 20.32
CA LEU A 410 25.09 8.82 19.13
C LEU A 410 25.17 9.66 17.86
N VAL A 411 25.62 9.04 16.77
CA VAL A 411 25.56 9.58 15.41
C VAL A 411 24.85 8.57 14.51
N VAL A 412 23.80 9.02 13.83
CA VAL A 412 23.02 8.20 12.90
C VAL A 412 22.95 8.86 11.54
N GLU A 413 23.02 8.05 10.49
CA GLU A 413 22.94 8.53 9.10
C GLU A 413 21.83 7.81 8.34
N GLY A 414 20.93 8.60 7.76
CA GLY A 414 20.02 8.19 6.71
C GLY A 414 20.68 8.44 5.36
N ILE A 415 21.17 7.39 4.72
CA ILE A 415 21.91 7.47 3.44
C ILE A 415 21.09 6.99 2.23
N ARG A 416 19.87 6.49 2.47
CA ARG A 416 18.95 6.02 1.43
C ARG A 416 17.60 6.69 1.63
N PHE A 417 17.00 7.12 0.53
CA PHE A 417 15.67 7.71 0.49
C PHE A 417 14.70 6.72 -0.16
N CYS A 418 13.49 6.59 0.39
CA CYS A 418 12.41 5.87 -0.27
C CYS A 418 11.82 6.72 -1.41
N GLN A 419 11.38 6.08 -2.50
CA GLN A 419 10.65 6.73 -3.60
C GLN A 419 11.36 7.98 -4.17
N ASN A 420 12.68 7.86 -4.42
CA ASN A 420 13.58 8.98 -4.72
C ASN A 420 13.77 9.27 -6.23
N ARG A 421 12.97 8.68 -7.12
CA ARG A 421 13.01 8.94 -8.56
C ARG A 421 11.77 9.70 -9.03
N GLY A 422 11.88 10.31 -10.21
CA GLY A 422 10.84 11.18 -10.78
C GLY A 422 10.86 12.57 -10.16
N GLU A 423 9.75 13.28 -10.28
CA GLU A 423 9.50 14.55 -9.62
C GLU A 423 9.44 14.35 -8.10
N GLN A 424 10.06 15.26 -7.37
CA GLN A 424 10.15 15.22 -5.91
C GLN A 424 9.51 16.47 -5.28
N ASP A 425 8.91 17.33 -6.09
CA ASP A 425 8.31 18.62 -5.70
C ASP A 425 7.21 18.51 -4.63
N ARG A 426 6.58 17.34 -4.51
CA ARG A 426 5.58 17.04 -3.48
C ARG A 426 6.13 16.50 -2.17
N ARG A 427 7.42 16.17 -2.09
CA ARG A 427 8.03 15.64 -0.85
C ARG A 427 8.69 16.72 -0.03
N ILE A 428 8.58 16.60 1.29
CA ILE A 428 9.19 17.54 2.24
C ILE A 428 10.72 17.66 2.10
N LEU A 429 11.43 16.56 1.80
CA LEU A 429 12.86 16.57 1.49
C LEU A 429 13.14 16.43 -0.02
N GLY A 430 12.18 16.81 -0.86
CA GLY A 430 12.23 16.51 -2.29
C GLY A 430 13.41 17.12 -3.05
N GLU A 431 13.75 18.37 -2.74
CA GLU A 431 14.93 19.06 -3.32
C GLU A 431 16.26 18.39 -2.97
N LEU A 432 16.27 17.51 -1.96
CA LEU A 432 17.43 16.76 -1.51
C LEU A 432 17.48 15.35 -2.09
N ALA A 433 16.33 14.76 -2.42
CA ALA A 433 16.26 13.38 -2.88
C ALA A 433 16.91 13.15 -4.26
N THR A 434 17.12 14.21 -5.06
CA THR A 434 17.55 14.12 -6.47
C THR A 434 19.07 14.11 -6.70
N GLY A 435 19.89 14.28 -5.65
CA GLY A 435 21.36 14.31 -5.75
C GLY A 435 22.05 13.01 -5.35
N THR A 436 23.19 12.69 -5.97
CA THR A 436 24.07 11.61 -5.50
C THR A 436 24.77 12.02 -4.20
N GLY A 437 24.84 11.10 -3.23
CA GLY A 437 25.58 11.33 -1.97
C GLY A 437 24.85 12.18 -0.93
N GLN A 438 23.56 12.46 -1.14
CA GLN A 438 22.71 13.12 -0.15
C GLN A 438 22.52 12.20 1.07
N LYS A 439 22.85 12.72 2.25
CA LYS A 439 22.66 12.05 3.54
C LYS A 439 22.01 12.99 4.54
N VAL A 440 21.28 12.41 5.48
CA VAL A 440 20.82 13.12 6.67
C VAL A 440 21.54 12.57 7.89
N THR A 441 22.24 13.42 8.62
CA THR A 441 22.94 13.03 9.84
C THR A 441 22.21 13.60 11.05
N PHE A 442 21.90 12.76 12.03
CA PHE A 442 21.43 13.19 13.34
C PHE A 442 22.47 12.82 14.40
N THR A 443 22.88 13.80 15.19
CA THR A 443 23.83 13.62 16.29
C THR A 443 23.12 13.95 17.60
N LEU A 444 23.04 12.98 18.49
CA LEU A 444 22.57 13.16 19.87
C LEU A 444 23.81 13.24 20.76
N SER A 445 24.11 14.42 21.30
CA SER A 445 25.32 14.64 22.10
C SER A 445 25.14 14.27 23.57
N SER A 446 23.92 14.45 24.10
CA SER A 446 23.59 14.16 25.49
C SER A 446 22.09 14.03 25.68
N VAL A 447 21.66 13.34 26.74
CA VAL A 447 20.27 13.28 27.19
C VAL A 447 20.19 13.64 28.67
N GLY A 448 19.14 14.37 29.04
CA GLY A 448 18.82 14.71 30.42
C GLY A 448 18.14 13.57 31.17
N PRO A 449 17.67 13.82 32.41
CA PRO A 449 16.90 12.85 33.18
C PRO A 449 15.58 12.51 32.49
N ILE A 450 15.05 11.31 32.78
CA ILE A 450 13.71 10.90 32.34
C ILE A 450 12.67 11.81 33.00
N GLN A 451 11.78 12.34 32.18
CA GLN A 451 10.61 13.11 32.54
C GLN A 451 9.35 12.29 32.22
N THR A 452 8.30 12.50 33.01
CA THR A 452 6.98 11.92 32.78
C THR A 452 5.99 13.06 32.58
N GLU A 453 5.27 13.03 31.45
CA GLU A 453 4.13 13.90 31.21
C GLU A 453 2.85 13.06 31.17
N SER A 454 1.83 13.46 31.92
CA SER A 454 0.52 12.80 31.95
C SER A 454 -0.50 13.68 31.24
N SER A 455 -1.35 13.07 30.42
CA SER A 455 -2.47 13.75 29.77
C SER A 455 -3.73 12.90 29.85
N LYS A 456 -4.87 13.54 30.07
CA LYS A 456 -6.17 12.88 29.95
C LYS A 456 -6.57 12.84 28.48
N GLU A 457 -6.92 11.66 28.01
CA GLU A 457 -7.49 11.46 26.67
C GLU A 457 -8.79 10.67 26.78
N THR A 458 -9.73 10.93 25.88
CA THR A 458 -10.94 10.13 25.76
C THR A 458 -10.65 8.93 24.87
N ASP A 459 -10.87 7.71 25.36
CA ASP A 459 -10.73 6.50 24.55
C ASP A 459 -11.88 6.35 23.53
N ALA A 460 -11.79 5.32 22.67
CA ALA A 460 -12.80 5.05 21.65
C ALA A 460 -14.21 4.74 22.21
N LYS A 461 -14.33 4.51 23.52
CA LYS A 461 -15.60 4.26 24.22
C LYS A 461 -16.11 5.50 24.98
N GLY A 462 -15.46 6.66 24.82
CA GLY A 462 -15.85 7.88 25.51
C GLY A 462 -15.32 7.98 26.95
N LYS A 463 -14.48 7.05 27.40
CA LYS A 463 -13.95 7.05 28.78
C LYS A 463 -12.67 7.88 28.86
N GLU A 464 -12.55 8.74 29.86
CA GLU A 464 -11.28 9.38 30.19
C GLU A 464 -10.26 8.34 30.67
N VAL A 465 -9.14 8.28 29.96
CA VAL A 465 -7.96 7.50 30.31
C VAL A 465 -6.77 8.43 30.49
N VAL A 466 -6.02 8.24 31.58
CA VAL A 466 -4.73 8.91 31.76
C VAL A 466 -3.70 8.17 30.92
N LYS A 467 -3.06 8.89 30.01
CA LYS A 467 -1.91 8.39 29.28
C LYS A 467 -0.65 9.11 29.74
N GLU A 468 0.40 8.34 29.92
CA GLU A 468 1.70 8.83 30.32
C GLU A 468 2.72 8.71 29.21
N MET A 469 3.66 9.64 29.24
CA MET A 469 4.73 9.75 28.28
C MET A 469 6.03 9.89 29.04
N ARG A 470 6.88 8.86 28.96
CA ARG A 470 8.21 8.84 29.56
C ARG A 470 9.26 9.13 28.49
N PHE A 471 10.02 10.19 28.67
CA PHE A 471 11.03 10.65 27.70
C PHE A 471 12.17 11.39 28.39
N ALA A 472 13.35 11.44 27.78
CA ALA A 472 14.42 12.35 28.19
C ALA A 472 14.54 13.49 27.18
N VAL A 473 14.85 14.70 27.63
CA VAL A 473 15.17 15.81 26.73
C VAL A 473 16.64 15.69 26.30
N GLY A 474 16.85 15.56 24.99
CA GLY A 474 18.18 15.47 24.38
C GLY A 474 18.72 16.84 23.94
N LYS A 475 20.03 16.89 23.75
CA LYS A 475 20.72 17.95 22.98
C LYS A 475 21.37 17.29 21.77
N GLY A 476 21.23 17.91 20.60
CA GLY A 476 21.78 17.34 19.39
C GLY A 476 21.79 18.30 18.22
N THR A 477 22.18 17.78 17.06
CA THR A 477 22.17 18.49 15.79
C THR A 477 21.58 17.61 14.70
N ILE A 478 20.91 18.23 13.73
CA ILE A 478 20.59 17.61 12.44
C ILE A 478 21.42 18.30 11.37
N GLU A 479 22.12 17.52 10.54
CA GLU A 479 22.81 17.99 9.36
C GLU A 479 22.09 17.51 8.10
N ILE A 480 21.69 18.46 7.26
CA ILE A 480 21.06 18.23 5.96
C ILE A 480 21.68 19.17 4.94
N ALA A 481 22.12 18.64 3.79
CA ALA A 481 22.78 19.42 2.74
C ALA A 481 23.94 20.31 3.24
N GLY A 482 24.71 19.82 4.21
CA GLY A 482 25.83 20.55 4.84
C GLY A 482 25.40 21.63 5.85
N LYS A 483 24.09 21.85 6.04
CA LYS A 483 23.58 22.77 7.07
C LYS A 483 23.35 22.03 8.37
N VAL A 484 24.09 22.43 9.40
CA VAL A 484 23.96 21.89 10.77
C VAL A 484 22.98 22.76 11.56
N THR A 485 21.93 22.14 12.09
CA THR A 485 20.87 22.79 12.85
C THR A 485 20.82 22.21 14.26
N PRO A 486 20.96 23.02 15.32
CA PRO A 486 20.81 22.55 16.69
C PRO A 486 19.35 22.16 16.96
N VAL A 487 19.15 21.06 17.69
CA VAL A 487 17.84 20.51 18.02
C VAL A 487 17.76 20.05 19.47
N THR A 488 16.55 20.04 20.02
CA THR A 488 16.27 19.59 21.39
C THR A 488 15.23 18.46 21.35
N PRO A 489 15.64 17.24 20.97
CA PRO A 489 14.69 16.15 20.76
C PRO A 489 14.14 15.60 22.08
N ARG A 490 12.91 15.10 22.04
CA ARG A 490 12.32 14.25 23.08
C ARG A 490 12.66 12.80 22.74
N CYS A 491 13.49 12.17 23.56
CA CYS A 491 14.03 10.84 23.34
C CYS A 491 13.28 9.80 24.17
N VAL A 492 12.77 8.75 23.51
CA VAL A 492 12.18 7.56 24.16
C VAL A 492 13.14 6.40 24.06
N PHE A 493 13.27 5.65 25.15
CA PHE A 493 14.11 4.48 25.24
C PHE A 493 13.23 3.26 25.48
N LYS A 494 13.36 2.26 24.61
CA LYS A 494 12.66 0.97 24.74
C LYS A 494 13.67 -0.15 24.70
N LEU A 495 13.80 -0.87 25.81
CA LEU A 495 14.62 -2.08 25.83
C LEU A 495 14.01 -3.15 24.93
N ILE A 496 14.87 -3.74 24.11
CA ILE A 496 14.58 -4.92 23.32
C ILE A 496 15.01 -6.11 24.19
N LYS A 497 14.11 -7.06 24.37
CA LYS A 497 14.35 -8.21 25.24
C LYS A 497 14.46 -9.50 24.43
N ALA A 498 15.38 -10.36 24.83
CA ALA A 498 15.47 -11.73 24.33
C ALA A 498 14.30 -12.58 24.84
N ARG A 499 14.24 -13.84 24.39
CA ARG A 499 13.18 -14.80 24.73
C ARG A 499 13.13 -15.12 26.23
N ASP A 500 14.27 -15.07 26.90
CA ASP A 500 14.41 -15.24 28.35
C ASP A 500 14.16 -13.94 29.14
N ASN A 501 13.63 -12.90 28.48
CA ASN A 501 13.31 -11.59 29.05
C ASN A 501 14.55 -10.76 29.48
N THR A 502 15.77 -11.22 29.15
CA THR A 502 16.99 -10.42 29.34
C THR A 502 17.07 -9.28 28.32
N PRO A 503 17.61 -8.09 28.67
CA PRO A 503 17.87 -7.04 27.69
C PRO A 503 18.89 -7.50 26.64
N ASP A 504 18.50 -7.48 25.37
CA ASP A 504 19.33 -7.82 24.21
C ASP A 504 19.68 -6.60 23.36
N GLY A 505 18.96 -5.49 23.57
CA GLY A 505 19.24 -4.23 22.90
C GLY A 505 18.42 -3.08 23.46
N VAL A 506 18.60 -1.93 22.83
CA VAL A 506 17.79 -0.73 23.10
C VAL A 506 17.38 -0.10 21.79
N ARG A 507 16.12 0.31 21.70
CA ARG A 507 15.63 1.22 20.66
C ARG A 507 15.53 2.62 21.25
N VAL A 508 16.11 3.57 20.55
CA VAL A 508 16.00 4.99 20.85
C VAL A 508 15.19 5.65 19.75
N SER A 509 14.19 6.42 20.14
CA SER A 509 13.37 7.23 19.22
C SER A 509 13.43 8.69 19.63
N ALA A 510 14.04 9.54 18.81
CA ALA A 510 14.17 10.97 19.01
C ALA A 510 13.13 11.71 18.17
N PHE A 511 12.26 12.47 18.84
CA PHE A 511 11.19 13.27 18.23
C PHE A 511 11.50 14.75 18.37
N MET A 512 11.34 15.53 17.31
CA MET A 512 11.53 16.98 17.34
C MET A 512 10.67 17.68 16.29
N THR A 513 10.45 18.97 16.50
CA THR A 513 9.81 19.84 15.51
C THR A 513 10.78 20.97 15.19
N VAL A 514 10.99 21.22 13.90
CA VAL A 514 11.88 22.28 13.39
C VAL A 514 11.20 23.02 12.25
N LYS A 515 11.67 24.21 11.90
CA LYS A 515 11.20 24.87 10.67
C LYS A 515 12.00 24.37 9.48
N GLY A 516 11.38 24.06 8.36
CA GLY A 516 12.16 23.56 7.21
C GLY A 516 13.16 24.56 6.65
N LYS A 517 12.89 25.87 6.76
CA LYS A 517 13.89 26.91 6.46
C LYS A 517 15.16 26.79 7.32
N ASP A 518 15.02 26.33 8.57
CA ASP A 518 16.14 26.16 9.48
C ASP A 518 17.01 24.97 9.04
N LEU A 519 16.43 23.97 8.37
CA LEU A 519 17.17 22.89 7.68
C LEU A 519 17.72 23.28 6.31
N GLY A 520 17.47 24.51 5.85
CA GLY A 520 17.96 25.00 4.56
C GLY A 520 17.07 24.63 3.37
N LEU A 521 15.87 24.10 3.64
CA LEU A 521 14.90 23.76 2.61
C LEU A 521 14.37 25.03 1.93
N LYS A 522 14.17 24.99 0.61
CA LYS A 522 13.68 26.13 -0.19
C LYS A 522 12.29 25.91 -0.78
N ALA A 523 11.86 24.66 -0.91
CA ALA A 523 10.52 24.32 -1.39
C ALA A 523 9.44 25.07 -0.60
N PRO A 524 8.52 25.80 -1.26
CA PRO A 524 7.50 26.61 -0.57
C PRO A 524 6.65 25.82 0.44
N GLY A 525 6.29 24.58 0.11
CA GLY A 525 5.52 23.71 0.99
C GLY A 525 6.29 23.13 2.18
N ALA A 526 7.63 23.21 2.17
CA ALA A 526 8.47 22.71 3.26
C ALA A 526 8.91 23.82 4.24
N GLN A 527 8.46 25.07 4.09
CA GLN A 527 8.91 26.19 4.93
C GLN A 527 8.29 26.21 6.34
N GLY A 528 7.20 25.46 6.55
CA GLY A 528 6.47 25.38 7.81
C GLY A 528 7.17 24.60 8.92
N ASP A 529 6.43 24.32 9.98
CA ASP A 529 6.86 23.41 11.04
C ASP A 529 6.87 21.98 10.50
N MET A 530 7.92 21.26 10.81
CA MET A 530 8.13 19.89 10.38
C MET A 530 8.40 19.01 11.57
N ASP A 531 7.61 17.95 11.71
CA ASP A 531 7.86 16.92 12.69
C ASP A 531 8.90 15.94 12.12
N ILE A 532 9.92 15.64 12.93
CA ILE A 532 11.00 14.73 12.59
C ILE A 532 11.08 13.64 13.65
N ARG A 533 11.19 12.39 13.21
CA ARG A 533 11.52 11.24 14.05
C ARG A 533 12.74 10.53 13.51
N PHE A 534 13.73 10.31 14.37
CA PHE A 534 14.76 9.29 14.15
C PHE A 534 14.54 8.14 15.12
N SER A 535 14.41 6.93 14.61
CA SER A 535 14.41 5.71 15.43
C SER A 535 15.57 4.81 15.03
N PHE A 536 16.28 4.29 16.01
CA PHE A 536 17.45 3.43 15.79
C PHE A 536 17.64 2.46 16.93
N SER A 537 18.25 1.31 16.64
CA SER A 537 18.45 0.23 17.61
C SER A 537 19.94 -0.07 17.79
N GLY A 538 20.34 -0.29 19.04
CA GLY A 538 21.66 -0.77 19.45
C GLY A 538 21.55 -2.13 20.14
N ALA A 539 22.66 -2.87 20.19
CA ALA A 539 22.76 -4.21 20.77
C ALA A 539 23.63 -4.19 22.04
N THR A 540 23.56 -5.24 22.86
CA THR A 540 24.43 -5.39 24.05
C THR A 540 25.89 -5.68 23.71
N THR A 541 26.17 -6.14 22.49
CA THR A 541 27.53 -6.39 21.99
C THR A 541 27.93 -5.40 20.90
N ALA A 542 29.19 -4.98 20.90
CA ALA A 542 29.75 -4.14 19.83
C ALA A 542 29.96 -4.94 18.53
N GLU A 543 30.28 -6.23 18.66
CA GLU A 543 30.56 -7.13 17.55
C GLU A 543 29.46 -8.19 17.40
N PRO A 544 29.21 -8.66 16.16
CA PRO A 544 28.32 -9.79 15.96
C PRO A 544 28.86 -11.03 16.68
N PRO A 545 27.99 -11.86 17.28
CA PRO A 545 28.45 -13.12 17.87
C PRO A 545 29.15 -13.96 16.80
N PRO A 546 30.22 -14.69 17.16
CA PRO A 546 30.97 -15.51 16.22
C PRO A 546 30.02 -16.46 15.50
N LYS A 547 30.17 -16.58 14.17
CA LYS A 547 29.34 -17.50 13.38
C LYS A 547 29.55 -18.91 13.93
N ILE A 548 28.51 -19.51 14.49
CA ILE A 548 28.50 -20.94 14.79
C ILE A 548 28.72 -21.66 13.46
N LYS A 549 29.87 -22.31 13.30
CA LYS A 549 30.14 -23.17 12.14
C LYS A 549 29.09 -24.28 12.17
N LYS A 550 28.20 -24.28 11.19
CA LYS A 550 27.21 -25.34 10.98
C LYS A 550 27.87 -26.54 10.32
#